data_AF-A0A8H8U362-F1
#
_entry.id   AF-A0A8H8U362-F1
#
_cell.length_a   1.000
_cell.length_b   1.000
_cell.length_c   1.000
_cell.angle_alpha   90.00
_cell.angle_beta   90.00
_cell.angle_gamma   90.00
#
_symmetry.space_group_name_H-M   'P 1'
#
loop_
_entity.id
_entity.type
_entity.pdbx_description
1 polymer ?
#
loop_
_entity_poly.entity_id
_entity_poly.type
_entity_poly.pdbx_seq_one_letter_code
_entity_poly.pdbx_strand_id
1 'polypeptide(L)'
;MAENPTAVLQDANCNAFVESLHGYFHSTPVLWSPSALEVTAAAITSFLRISSANNRDTLPRCSRRANSKKEKSNLVTWNPSMRVIRWSLLSFDILVQWIYLGKLIFPSMKPEEEITVALNSIRLADMVEIAGIENVIVEHIKNIILENPAPPKKAWPHGRIGNNNMFHVSSQHLESAWKLPDGHPVRKMFAAASVEGYLTCKVPKYYQETREIPGFAEDLLDELNEVLSNLEGDEYRHSIFTEPISGQQFVICKGDA
;
A
#
# COMPACT_ATOMS: atom_id res chain seq x y z
N MET A 1 -30.92 24.14 29.68
CA MET A 1 -31.13 24.29 28.23
C MET A 1 -30.29 25.46 27.79
N ALA A 2 -29.10 25.18 27.25
CA ALA A 2 -28.15 26.20 26.80
C ALA A 2 -27.89 25.93 25.32
N GLU A 3 -28.26 26.89 24.49
CA GLU A 3 -28.00 26.88 23.05
C GLU A 3 -26.54 27.26 22.79
N ASN A 4 -25.90 26.52 21.88
CA ASN A 4 -24.50 26.68 21.50
C ASN A 4 -24.46 27.49 20.19
N PRO A 5 -23.74 28.62 20.09
CA PRO A 5 -23.73 29.41 18.87
C PRO A 5 -22.71 28.85 17.87
N THR A 6 -23.20 28.31 16.76
CA THR A 6 -22.37 27.93 15.62
C THR A 6 -21.92 29.21 14.90
N ALA A 7 -20.62 29.49 14.92
CA ALA A 7 -20.04 30.59 14.15
C ALA A 7 -20.08 30.24 12.65
N VAL A 8 -20.78 31.07 11.87
CA VAL A 8 -20.83 31.01 10.41
C VAL A 8 -19.79 31.96 9.85
N LEU A 9 -18.77 31.42 9.19
CA LEU A 9 -17.90 32.19 8.28
C LEU A 9 -18.49 32.08 6.87
N GLN A 10 -19.13 33.15 6.41
CA GLN A 10 -19.53 33.33 5.02
C GLN A 10 -18.35 33.89 4.23
N ASP A 11 -17.87 33.13 3.24
CA ASP A 11 -17.07 33.66 2.15
C ASP A 11 -17.99 33.88 0.94
N ALA A 12 -17.93 35.06 0.33
CA ALA A 12 -18.96 35.62 -0.53
C ALA A 12 -18.82 35.24 -2.02
N ASN A 13 -18.08 34.17 -2.37
CA ASN A 13 -17.77 33.93 -3.79
C ASN A 13 -17.80 32.49 -4.31
N CYS A 14 -18.25 31.50 -3.53
CA CYS A 14 -18.41 30.14 -4.04
C CYS A 14 -19.68 29.48 -3.47
N ASN A 15 -20.80 29.53 -4.19
CA ASN A 15 -21.97 28.71 -3.92
C ASN A 15 -21.78 27.29 -4.49
N ALA A 16 -20.80 26.56 -3.97
CA ALA A 16 -20.69 25.11 -4.19
C ALA A 16 -20.70 24.43 -2.81
N PHE A 17 -21.88 23.95 -2.45
CA PHE A 17 -22.11 23.17 -1.25
C PHE A 17 -21.65 21.74 -1.53
N VAL A 18 -20.53 21.32 -0.95
CA VAL A 18 -20.14 19.89 -0.95
C VAL A 18 -20.65 19.33 0.37
N GLU A 19 -21.82 18.68 0.31
CA GLU A 19 -22.30 17.89 1.43
C GLU A 19 -21.34 16.71 1.66
N SER A 20 -20.85 16.61 2.90
CA SER A 20 -20.13 15.44 3.39
C SER A 20 -20.99 14.19 3.20
N LEU A 21 -20.52 13.25 2.38
CA LEU A 21 -21.18 11.98 2.04
C LEU A 21 -21.12 10.95 3.20
N HIS A 22 -21.33 11.37 4.44
CA HIS A 22 -21.17 10.49 5.61
C HIS A 22 -22.43 9.69 5.99
N GLY A 23 -23.43 9.55 5.10
CA GLY A 23 -24.73 8.99 5.49
C GLY A 23 -25.50 8.13 4.48
N TYR A 24 -25.01 7.89 3.27
CA TYR A 24 -25.82 7.24 2.23
C TYR A 24 -25.09 6.07 1.54
N PHE A 25 -25.06 4.93 2.21
CA PHE A 25 -24.81 3.63 1.54
C PHE A 25 -25.95 2.66 1.82
N HIS A 26 -27.15 3.02 1.35
CA HIS A 26 -28.16 2.04 0.96
C HIS A 26 -28.72 2.43 -0.42
N SER A 27 -28.15 1.80 -1.45
CA SER A 27 -28.84 1.39 -2.68
C SER A 27 -29.55 2.46 -3.53
N THR A 28 -28.83 3.49 -3.98
CA THR A 28 -29.18 4.18 -5.24
C THR A 28 -27.94 4.34 -6.12
N PRO A 29 -28.04 4.09 -7.45
CA PRO A 29 -26.95 4.40 -8.36
C PRO A 29 -26.78 5.92 -8.43
N VAL A 30 -25.65 6.41 -7.92
CA VAL A 30 -25.25 7.82 -8.06
C VAL A 30 -25.10 8.11 -9.55
N LEU A 31 -26.01 8.91 -10.10
CA LEU A 31 -25.95 9.38 -11.48
C LEU A 31 -24.89 10.48 -11.56
N TRP A 32 -23.66 10.12 -11.93
CA TRP A 32 -22.59 11.09 -12.11
C TRP A 32 -22.94 12.05 -13.25
N SER A 33 -23.11 13.34 -12.92
CA SER A 33 -23.27 14.42 -13.89
C SER A 33 -22.00 14.50 -14.77
N PRO A 34 -22.12 14.78 -16.08
CA PRO A 34 -20.98 15.03 -16.97
C PRO A 34 -19.96 16.03 -16.41
N SER A 35 -20.41 17.00 -15.60
CA SER A 35 -19.56 17.99 -14.94
C SER A 35 -18.59 17.38 -13.93
N ALA A 36 -19.01 16.33 -13.21
CA ALA A 36 -18.15 15.64 -12.25
C ALA A 36 -17.05 14.86 -12.99
N LEU A 37 -17.35 14.32 -14.17
CA LEU A 37 -16.38 13.62 -15.02
C LEU A 37 -15.27 14.58 -15.52
N GLU A 38 -15.62 15.82 -15.86
CA GLU A 38 -14.67 16.86 -16.26
C GLU A 38 -13.75 17.28 -15.10
N VAL A 39 -14.30 17.45 -13.90
CA VAL A 39 -13.52 17.74 -12.68
C VAL A 39 -12.57 16.58 -12.37
N THR A 40 -13.03 15.34 -12.52
CA THR A 40 -12.20 14.15 -12.29
C THR A 40 -11.08 14.04 -13.34
N ALA A 41 -11.38 14.29 -14.61
CA ALA A 41 -10.38 14.33 -15.68
C ALA A 41 -9.33 15.43 -15.47
N ALA A 42 -9.74 16.60 -14.99
CA ALA A 42 -8.84 17.69 -14.63
C ALA A 42 -7.96 17.34 -13.42
N ALA A 43 -8.51 16.66 -12.42
CA ALA A 43 -7.78 16.16 -11.26
C ALA A 43 -6.72 15.11 -11.66
N ILE A 44 -7.07 14.15 -12.52
CA ILE A 44 -6.14 13.15 -13.07
C ILE A 44 -5.03 13.83 -13.87
N THR A 45 -5.37 14.79 -14.72
CA THR A 45 -4.39 15.54 -15.51
C THR A 45 -3.42 16.32 -14.61
N SER A 46 -3.92 16.86 -13.49
CA SER A 46 -3.12 17.57 -12.49
C SER A 46 -2.21 16.61 -11.72
N PHE A 47 -2.72 15.45 -11.31
CA PHE A 47 -1.95 14.39 -10.66
C PHE A 47 -0.80 13.87 -11.55
N LEU A 48 -1.08 13.63 -12.84
CA LEU A 48 -0.07 13.24 -13.82
C LEU A 48 1.01 14.32 -14.00
N ARG A 49 0.62 15.60 -13.95
CA ARG A 49 1.55 16.73 -14.05
C ARG A 49 2.44 16.86 -12.81
N ILE A 50 1.89 16.72 -11.60
CA ILE A 50 2.64 16.77 -10.33
C ILE A 50 3.61 15.58 -10.20
N SER A 51 3.14 14.37 -10.51
CA SER A 51 3.97 13.17 -10.47
C SER A 51 5.10 13.19 -11.51
N SER A 52 4.89 13.84 -12.65
CA SER A 52 5.94 14.06 -13.65
C SER A 52 6.96 15.12 -13.24
N ALA A 53 6.61 16.07 -12.38
CA ALA A 53 7.52 17.13 -11.92
C ALA A 53 8.49 16.61 -10.85
N ASN A 54 7.99 15.85 -9.88
CA ASN A 54 8.80 15.33 -8.77
C ASN A 54 9.85 14.28 -9.20
N ASN A 55 9.70 13.68 -10.39
CA ASN A 55 10.66 12.72 -10.94
C ASN A 55 11.84 13.35 -11.70
N ARG A 56 11.88 14.68 -11.88
CA ARG A 56 12.96 15.35 -12.64
C ARG A 56 14.19 15.72 -11.80
N ASP A 57 14.11 15.69 -10.47
CA ASP A 57 15.17 16.22 -9.61
C ASP A 57 16.23 15.20 -9.15
N THR A 58 16.18 13.96 -9.66
CA THR A 58 17.12 12.89 -9.26
C THR A 58 17.67 12.12 -10.46
N LEU A 59 18.43 12.78 -11.35
CA LEU A 59 19.29 12.05 -12.30
C LEU A 59 20.67 12.70 -12.49
N PRO A 60 21.77 12.02 -12.09
CA PRO A 60 23.11 12.37 -12.54
C PRO A 60 23.28 11.95 -14.01
N ARG A 61 23.81 12.87 -14.84
CA ARG A 61 24.29 12.54 -16.18
C ARG A 61 25.50 11.60 -16.10
N CYS A 62 25.40 10.42 -16.70
CA CYS A 62 26.58 9.63 -17.06
C CYS A 62 26.51 9.09 -18.48
N SER A 63 27.67 9.07 -19.11
CA SER A 63 27.96 8.88 -20.53
C SER A 63 27.95 7.42 -20.95
N ARG A 64 27.69 7.23 -22.26
CA ARG A 64 27.63 5.94 -22.97
C ARG A 64 28.97 5.20 -23.00
N ARG A 65 28.93 3.87 -22.90
CA ARG A 65 29.64 2.96 -23.82
C ARG A 65 28.90 1.62 -23.95
N ALA A 66 28.80 1.14 -25.19
CA ALA A 66 28.06 -0.05 -25.60
C ALA A 66 28.92 -1.32 -25.57
N ASN A 67 28.30 -2.47 -25.28
CA ASN A 67 28.22 -3.67 -26.15
C ASN A 67 27.96 -4.95 -25.33
N SER A 68 26.88 -5.67 -25.62
CA SER A 68 26.94 -6.95 -26.37
C SER A 68 25.56 -7.64 -26.38
N LYS A 69 25.33 -8.34 -27.49
CA LYS A 69 24.08 -9.01 -27.87
C LYS A 69 23.75 -10.22 -26.99
N LYS A 70 22.48 -10.35 -26.59
CA LYS A 70 21.78 -11.64 -26.60
C LYS A 70 20.27 -11.42 -26.70
N GLU A 71 19.72 -11.97 -27.77
CA GLU A 71 18.33 -11.95 -28.18
C GLU A 71 17.51 -12.95 -27.37
N LYS A 72 16.60 -12.48 -26.51
CA LYS A 72 15.43 -13.24 -26.01
C LYS A 72 14.28 -12.28 -25.63
N SER A 73 13.10 -12.57 -26.19
CA SER A 73 11.76 -12.02 -25.93
C SER A 73 11.55 -10.52 -26.14
N ASN A 74 10.66 -10.18 -27.08
CA ASN A 74 10.09 -8.85 -27.31
C ASN A 74 9.21 -8.41 -26.13
N LEU A 75 9.80 -8.20 -24.96
CA LEU A 75 9.22 -7.31 -23.96
C LEU A 75 9.55 -5.90 -24.44
N VAL A 76 8.55 -5.12 -24.86
CA VAL A 76 8.71 -3.67 -25.03
C VAL A 76 9.25 -3.15 -23.70
N THR A 77 10.53 -2.81 -23.66
CA THR A 77 11.14 -2.23 -22.47
C THR A 77 10.59 -0.82 -22.35
N TRP A 78 9.53 -0.67 -21.56
CA TRP A 78 8.93 0.62 -21.29
C TRP A 78 9.93 1.51 -20.57
N ASN A 79 10.25 2.65 -21.17
CA ASN A 79 11.02 3.71 -20.52
C ASN A 79 10.37 4.09 -19.19
N PRO A 80 11.14 4.55 -18.18
CA PRO A 80 10.61 4.88 -16.85
C PRO A 80 9.38 5.79 -16.88
N SER A 81 9.37 6.80 -17.76
CA SER A 81 8.24 7.72 -17.92
C SER A 81 6.95 7.03 -18.41
N MET A 82 7.06 5.98 -19.23
CA MET A 82 5.89 5.23 -19.68
C MET A 82 5.32 4.30 -18.59
N ARG A 83 6.15 3.85 -17.64
CA ARG A 83 5.67 3.04 -16.51
C ARG A 83 4.76 3.84 -15.59
N VAL A 84 5.12 5.09 -15.28
CA VAL A 84 4.32 5.98 -14.43
C VAL A 84 2.94 6.25 -15.06
N ILE A 85 2.91 6.55 -16.37
CA ILE A 85 1.64 6.76 -17.09
C ILE A 85 0.79 5.48 -17.04
N ARG A 86 1.40 4.33 -17.32
CA ARG A 86 0.71 3.03 -17.27
C ARG A 86 0.10 2.78 -15.90
N TRP A 87 0.86 2.89 -14.82
CA TRP A 87 0.34 2.65 -13.47
C TRP A 87 -0.77 3.62 -13.08
N SER A 88 -0.68 4.89 -13.50
CA SER A 88 -1.72 5.88 -13.23
C SER A 88 -3.03 5.55 -13.94
N LEU A 89 -2.97 5.13 -15.21
CA LEU A 89 -4.13 4.69 -15.98
C LEU A 89 -4.79 3.47 -15.34
N LEU A 90 -3.98 2.47 -14.98
CA LEU A 90 -4.48 1.25 -14.34
C LEU A 90 -5.12 1.54 -12.99
N SER A 91 -4.54 2.45 -12.20
CA SER A 91 -5.09 2.82 -10.90
C SER A 91 -6.43 3.54 -11.03
N PHE A 92 -6.56 4.38 -12.06
CA PHE A 92 -7.83 4.99 -12.40
C PHE A 92 -8.87 3.96 -12.86
N ASP A 93 -8.49 3.00 -13.69
CA ASP A 93 -9.38 1.93 -14.13
C ASP A 93 -9.90 1.10 -12.95
N ILE A 94 -9.04 0.80 -11.96
CA ILE A 94 -9.43 0.12 -10.71
C ILE A 94 -10.44 0.94 -9.92
N LEU A 95 -10.23 2.25 -9.80
CA LEU A 95 -11.16 3.14 -9.09
C LEU A 95 -12.52 3.24 -9.82
N VAL A 96 -12.51 3.37 -11.14
CA VAL A 96 -13.75 3.37 -11.95
C VAL A 96 -14.50 2.05 -11.79
N GLN A 97 -13.81 0.91 -11.83
CA GLN A 97 -14.44 -0.39 -11.58
C GLN A 97 -15.08 -0.45 -10.20
N TRP A 98 -14.42 0.06 -9.16
CA TRP A 98 -15.02 0.15 -7.82
C TRP A 98 -16.30 0.96 -7.82
N ILE A 99 -16.28 2.18 -8.37
CA ILE A 99 -17.42 3.10 -8.37
C ILE A 99 -18.62 2.50 -9.12
N TYR A 100 -18.39 1.92 -10.29
CA TYR A 100 -19.46 1.48 -11.18
C TYR A 100 -19.92 0.04 -10.91
N LEU A 101 -19.02 -0.85 -10.50
CA LEU A 101 -19.29 -2.28 -10.35
C LEU A 101 -19.27 -2.76 -8.90
N GLY A 102 -18.72 -1.98 -7.97
CA GLY A 102 -18.48 -2.39 -6.59
C GLY A 102 -17.49 -3.55 -6.47
N LYS A 103 -16.63 -3.76 -7.48
CA LYS A 103 -15.69 -4.88 -7.57
C LYS A 103 -14.38 -4.43 -8.18
N LEU A 104 -13.27 -5.00 -7.73
CA LEU A 104 -11.93 -4.75 -8.28
C LEU A 104 -11.49 -5.96 -9.11
N ILE A 105 -11.12 -5.73 -10.37
CA ILE A 105 -10.45 -6.73 -11.20
C ILE A 105 -9.07 -6.20 -11.54
N PHE A 106 -8.07 -6.82 -10.93
CA PHE A 106 -6.67 -6.50 -11.22
C PHE A 106 -6.22 -7.22 -12.50
N PRO A 107 -5.55 -6.51 -13.41
CA PRO A 107 -4.92 -7.13 -14.57
C PRO A 107 -3.77 -8.03 -14.11
N SER A 108 -3.55 -9.15 -14.82
CA SER A 108 -2.43 -10.05 -14.52
C SER A 108 -1.09 -9.33 -14.68
N MET A 109 -0.36 -9.18 -13.57
CA MET A 109 0.92 -8.47 -13.47
C MET A 109 1.88 -9.23 -12.56
N LYS A 110 3.10 -8.70 -12.44
CA LYS A 110 4.00 -9.18 -11.39
C LYS A 110 3.50 -8.68 -10.03
N PRO A 111 3.70 -9.45 -8.94
CA PRO A 111 3.30 -9.06 -7.59
C PRO A 111 3.69 -7.62 -7.21
N GLU A 112 4.91 -7.19 -7.55
CA GLU A 112 5.38 -5.84 -7.21
C GLU A 112 4.63 -4.74 -7.98
N GLU A 113 4.34 -4.98 -9.26
CA GLU A 113 3.59 -4.04 -10.11
C GLU A 113 2.12 -3.94 -9.66
N GLU A 114 1.54 -5.07 -9.25
CA GLU A 114 0.16 -5.14 -8.77
C GLU A 114 0.00 -4.43 -7.42
N ILE A 115 0.93 -4.64 -6.48
CA ILE A 115 0.99 -3.87 -5.22
C ILE A 115 1.12 -2.36 -5.51
N THR A 116 1.96 -1.98 -6.48
CA THR A 116 2.10 -0.56 -6.90
C THR A 116 0.79 0.01 -7.42
N VAL A 117 0.06 -0.72 -8.27
CA VAL A 117 -1.24 -0.29 -8.80
C VAL A 117 -2.28 -0.19 -7.68
N ALA A 118 -2.35 -1.17 -6.79
CA ALA A 118 -3.25 -1.14 -5.64
C ALA A 118 -2.99 0.07 -4.74
N LEU A 119 -1.71 0.35 -4.41
CA LEU A 119 -1.32 1.52 -3.60
C LEU A 119 -1.63 2.86 -4.28
N ASN A 120 -1.47 2.95 -5.59
CA ASN A 120 -1.83 4.16 -6.31
C ASN A 120 -3.35 4.34 -6.41
N SER A 121 -4.11 3.24 -6.51
CA SER A 121 -5.57 3.26 -6.54
C SER A 121 -6.15 3.76 -5.23
N ILE A 122 -5.64 3.28 -4.10
CA ILE A 122 -6.11 3.72 -2.77
C ILE A 122 -5.78 5.20 -2.53
N ARG A 123 -4.58 5.65 -2.89
CA ARG A 123 -4.21 7.06 -2.78
C ARG A 123 -5.08 7.97 -3.64
N LEU A 124 -5.46 7.49 -4.83
CA LEU A 124 -6.39 8.21 -5.70
C LEU A 124 -7.77 8.27 -5.05
N ALA A 125 -8.26 7.17 -4.49
CA ALA A 125 -9.53 7.11 -3.78
C ALA A 125 -9.58 8.07 -2.59
N ASP A 126 -8.54 8.08 -1.74
CA ASP A 126 -8.40 9.02 -0.62
C ASP A 126 -8.42 10.48 -1.09
N MET A 127 -7.72 10.78 -2.19
CA MET A 127 -7.67 12.12 -2.75
C MET A 127 -9.03 12.61 -3.27
N VAL A 128 -9.89 11.70 -3.72
CA VAL A 128 -11.26 12.02 -4.18
C VAL A 128 -12.33 11.64 -3.16
N GLU A 129 -11.94 11.36 -1.91
CA GLU A 129 -12.82 11.02 -0.78
C GLU A 129 -13.76 9.84 -1.04
N ILE A 130 -13.30 8.85 -1.81
CA ILE A 130 -14.05 7.61 -2.06
C ILE A 130 -13.66 6.57 -1.00
N ALA A 131 -14.59 6.30 -0.09
CA ALA A 131 -14.43 5.31 0.96
C ALA A 131 -14.86 3.88 0.54
N GLY A 132 -14.47 2.90 1.34
CA GLY A 132 -14.91 1.50 1.27
C GLY A 132 -14.01 0.59 0.43
N ILE A 133 -13.10 1.17 -0.35
CA ILE A 133 -12.14 0.42 -1.18
C ILE A 133 -10.94 -0.09 -0.37
N GLU A 134 -10.66 0.49 0.80
CA GLU A 134 -9.48 0.26 1.64
C GLU A 134 -9.35 -1.24 1.98
N ASN A 135 -10.42 -1.83 2.51
CA ASN A 135 -10.42 -3.23 2.96
C ASN A 135 -10.26 -4.21 1.78
N VAL A 136 -10.82 -3.88 0.62
CA VAL A 136 -10.68 -4.72 -0.59
C VAL A 136 -9.24 -4.70 -1.09
N ILE A 137 -8.61 -3.53 -1.08
CA ILE A 137 -7.19 -3.38 -1.43
C ILE A 137 -6.28 -4.08 -0.41
N VAL A 138 -6.58 -3.97 0.89
CA VAL A 138 -5.85 -4.68 1.95
C VAL A 138 -5.88 -6.18 1.72
N GLU A 139 -7.07 -6.77 1.55
CA GLU A 139 -7.22 -8.21 1.32
C GLU A 139 -6.56 -8.65 0.00
N HIS A 140 -6.62 -7.81 -1.02
CA HIS A 140 -5.95 -8.10 -2.28
C HIS A 140 -4.42 -8.14 -2.14
N ILE A 141 -3.81 -7.14 -1.50
CA ILE A 141 -2.35 -7.12 -1.24
C ILE A 141 -1.95 -8.28 -0.32
N LYS A 142 -2.78 -8.57 0.68
CA LYS A 142 -2.60 -9.71 1.58
C LYS A 142 -2.53 -11.03 0.82
N ASN A 143 -3.43 -11.25 -0.14
CA ASN A 143 -3.42 -12.45 -0.98
C ASN A 143 -2.16 -12.53 -1.85
N ILE A 144 -1.73 -11.41 -2.44
CA ILE A 144 -0.46 -11.36 -3.20
C ILE A 144 0.72 -11.79 -2.32
N ILE A 145 0.79 -11.29 -1.08
CA ILE A 145 1.83 -11.63 -0.12
C ILE A 145 1.82 -13.13 0.20
N LEU A 146 0.64 -13.70 0.48
CA LEU A 146 0.49 -15.11 0.86
C LEU A 146 0.76 -16.07 -0.30
N GLU A 147 0.35 -15.72 -1.52
CA GLU A 147 0.55 -16.53 -2.72
C GLU A 147 2.00 -16.52 -3.23
N ASN A 148 2.78 -15.50 -2.85
CA ASN A 148 4.14 -15.30 -3.34
C ASN A 148 5.18 -15.21 -2.19
N PRO A 149 5.34 -16.28 -1.39
CA PRO A 149 6.30 -16.28 -0.29
C PRO A 149 7.75 -16.25 -0.79
N ALA A 150 8.68 -15.81 0.06
CA ALA A 150 10.10 -15.85 -0.28
C ALA A 150 10.57 -17.29 -0.58
N PRO A 151 11.48 -17.49 -1.55
CA PRO A 151 12.00 -18.80 -1.86
C PRO A 151 12.76 -19.40 -0.66
N PRO A 152 12.62 -20.72 -0.40
CA PRO A 152 13.30 -21.36 0.71
C PRO A 152 14.82 -21.27 0.54
N LYS A 153 15.54 -20.91 1.61
CA LYS A 153 17.00 -20.91 1.62
C LYS A 153 17.49 -22.34 1.78
N LYS A 154 18.47 -22.74 0.96
CA LYS A 154 19.06 -24.10 0.98
C LYS A 154 19.54 -24.57 2.36
N ALA A 155 19.95 -23.65 3.23
CA ALA A 155 20.42 -23.95 4.58
C ALA A 155 19.29 -24.25 5.59
N TRP A 156 18.04 -23.92 5.25
CA TRP A 156 16.87 -24.07 6.13
C TRP A 156 15.69 -24.61 5.31
N PRO A 157 15.77 -25.87 4.84
CA PRO A 157 14.76 -26.44 3.94
C PRO A 157 13.35 -26.56 4.56
N HIS A 158 13.23 -26.47 5.89
CA HIS A 158 11.95 -26.52 6.62
C HIS A 158 11.65 -25.25 7.42
N GLY A 159 12.50 -24.22 7.34
CA GLY A 159 12.32 -22.97 8.08
C GLY A 159 11.75 -21.88 7.20
N ARG A 160 10.61 -21.29 7.59
CA ARG A 160 10.13 -20.04 7.03
C ARG A 160 11.17 -18.96 7.33
N ILE A 161 11.62 -18.21 6.32
CA ILE A 161 12.58 -17.13 6.53
C ILE A 161 11.78 -15.96 7.08
N GLY A 162 12.20 -15.40 8.21
CA GLY A 162 11.61 -14.13 8.64
C GLY A 162 11.75 -13.11 7.53
N ASN A 163 10.68 -12.37 7.24
CA ASN A 163 10.46 -11.56 6.04
C ASN A 163 9.81 -12.27 4.84
N ASN A 164 9.25 -13.47 5.00
CA ASN A 164 8.48 -14.13 3.94
C ASN A 164 7.35 -13.23 3.41
N ASN A 165 6.62 -12.57 4.31
CA ASN A 165 5.53 -11.67 3.95
C ASN A 165 5.97 -10.40 3.21
N MET A 166 7.25 -10.06 3.30
CA MET A 166 7.80 -8.82 2.80
C MET A 166 8.60 -9.02 1.50
N PHE A 167 8.55 -10.19 0.89
CA PHE A 167 9.41 -10.57 -0.23
C PHE A 167 9.22 -9.67 -1.47
N HIS A 168 7.98 -9.52 -1.95
CA HIS A 168 7.62 -8.66 -3.09
C HIS A 168 7.28 -7.21 -2.70
N VAL A 169 7.32 -6.90 -1.42
CA VAL A 169 7.26 -5.50 -0.98
C VAL A 169 8.59 -4.83 -1.35
N SER A 170 8.57 -3.55 -1.65
CA SER A 170 9.75 -2.72 -1.92
C SER A 170 9.73 -1.50 -1.01
N SER A 171 10.87 -0.83 -0.83
CA SER A 171 10.94 0.43 -0.05
C SER A 171 10.00 1.50 -0.61
N GLN A 172 9.80 1.55 -1.93
CA GLN A 172 8.86 2.46 -2.57
C GLN A 172 7.39 2.15 -2.22
N HIS A 173 7.05 0.87 -2.00
CA HIS A 173 5.71 0.50 -1.52
C HIS A 173 5.49 1.03 -0.10
N LEU A 174 6.48 0.89 0.78
CA LEU A 174 6.42 1.44 2.14
C LEU A 174 6.29 2.97 2.08
N GLU A 175 7.19 3.66 1.40
CA GLU A 175 7.12 5.12 1.24
C GLU A 175 5.79 5.61 0.66
N SER A 176 5.14 4.82 -0.21
CA SER A 176 3.82 5.15 -0.74
C SER A 176 2.71 4.89 0.27
N ALA A 177 2.79 3.80 1.05
CA ALA A 177 1.83 3.48 2.10
C ALA A 177 1.82 4.52 3.24
N TRP A 178 2.99 5.03 3.66
CA TRP A 178 3.08 6.07 4.69
C TRP A 178 2.75 7.49 4.21
N LYS A 179 2.34 7.65 2.94
CA LYS A 179 1.68 8.88 2.47
C LYS A 179 0.16 8.84 2.67
N LEU A 180 -0.38 7.70 3.14
CA LEU A 180 -1.78 7.55 3.51
C LEU A 180 -2.03 8.15 4.91
N PRO A 181 -3.27 8.56 5.22
CA PRO A 181 -3.63 9.08 6.54
C PRO A 181 -3.26 8.16 7.70
N ASP A 182 -3.09 8.72 8.90
CA ASP A 182 -2.87 7.94 10.12
C ASP A 182 -4.04 6.99 10.39
N GLY A 183 -3.72 5.77 10.85
CA GLY A 183 -4.70 4.71 11.06
C GLY A 183 -5.24 4.04 9.78
N HIS A 184 -4.75 4.41 8.60
CA HIS A 184 -5.22 3.82 7.35
C HIS A 184 -4.96 2.29 7.32
N PRO A 185 -5.95 1.43 6.97
CA PRO A 185 -5.83 -0.04 7.04
C PRO A 185 -4.63 -0.63 6.30
N VAL A 186 -4.26 -0.06 5.15
CA VAL A 186 -3.08 -0.46 4.37
C VAL A 186 -1.76 -0.25 5.14
N ARG A 187 -1.64 0.82 5.93
CA ARG A 187 -0.45 1.04 6.76
C ARG A 187 -0.33 -0.04 7.84
N LYS A 188 -1.44 -0.27 8.56
CA LYS A 188 -1.57 -1.33 9.57
C LYS A 188 -1.19 -2.70 8.99
N MET A 189 -1.66 -3.01 7.78
CA MET A 189 -1.31 -4.26 7.08
C MET A 189 0.19 -4.39 6.76
N PHE A 190 0.88 -3.34 6.31
CA PHE A 190 2.33 -3.41 6.06
C PHE A 190 3.14 -3.53 7.35
N ALA A 191 2.69 -2.89 8.44
CA ALA A 191 3.26 -3.05 9.76
C ALA A 191 3.11 -4.50 10.25
N ALA A 192 1.89 -5.03 10.20
CA ALA A 192 1.56 -6.42 10.51
C ALA A 192 2.41 -7.43 9.71
N ALA A 193 2.55 -7.21 8.41
CA ALA A 193 3.38 -8.05 7.53
C ALA A 193 4.88 -8.02 7.89
N SER A 194 5.34 -6.97 8.55
CA SER A 194 6.74 -6.81 8.96
C SER A 194 7.05 -7.49 10.30
N VAL A 195 6.05 -7.77 11.13
CA VAL A 195 6.22 -8.34 12.49
C VAL A 195 7.01 -9.63 12.49
N GLU A 196 6.71 -10.57 11.58
CA GLU A 196 7.44 -11.85 11.46
C GLU A 196 8.95 -11.60 11.33
N GLY A 197 9.34 -10.68 10.45
CA GLY A 197 10.74 -10.32 10.22
C GLY A 197 11.43 -9.79 11.47
N TYR A 198 10.76 -8.94 12.24
CA TYR A 198 11.29 -8.33 13.46
C TYR A 198 11.42 -9.32 14.63
N LEU A 199 10.50 -10.27 14.75
CA LEU A 199 10.55 -11.27 15.82
C LEU A 199 11.52 -12.42 15.54
N THR A 200 11.78 -12.73 14.27
CA THR A 200 12.52 -13.94 13.89
C THR A 200 13.89 -13.68 13.25
N CYS A 201 14.19 -12.47 12.77
CA CYS A 201 15.47 -12.14 12.15
C CYS A 201 16.33 -11.23 13.02
N LYS A 202 17.65 -11.49 13.03
CA LYS A 202 18.64 -10.56 13.61
C LYS A 202 18.65 -9.20 12.90
N VAL A 203 18.41 -9.19 11.60
CA VAL A 203 18.34 -7.96 10.78
C VAL A 203 17.12 -8.08 9.84
N PRO A 204 16.00 -7.40 10.15
CA PRO A 204 14.80 -7.43 9.31
C PRO A 204 15.01 -6.67 7.98
N LYS A 205 14.25 -7.02 6.93
CA LYS A 205 14.45 -6.51 5.56
C LYS A 205 14.39 -4.97 5.48
N TYR A 206 13.55 -4.35 6.30
CA TYR A 206 13.29 -2.91 6.29
C TYR A 206 13.71 -2.19 7.56
N TYR A 207 14.81 -2.67 8.14
CA TYR A 207 15.38 -2.06 9.34
C TYR A 207 15.71 -0.58 9.13
N GLN A 208 16.20 -0.22 7.95
CA GLN A 208 16.59 1.17 7.66
C GLN A 208 15.35 2.06 7.51
N GLU A 209 14.33 1.61 6.77
CA GLU A 209 13.08 2.34 6.56
C GLU A 209 12.33 2.57 7.86
N THR A 210 12.43 1.65 8.83
CA THR A 210 11.87 1.85 10.17
C THR A 210 12.54 3.02 10.91
N ARG A 211 13.80 3.34 10.61
CA ARG A 211 14.50 4.50 11.17
C ARG A 211 14.20 5.79 10.40
N GLU A 212 13.91 5.67 9.11
CA GLU A 212 13.73 6.81 8.19
C GLU A 212 12.27 7.27 8.08
N ILE A 213 11.31 6.38 8.35
CA ILE A 213 9.87 6.63 8.25
C ILE A 213 9.26 6.51 9.66
N PRO A 214 9.14 7.61 10.44
CA PRO A 214 8.65 7.54 11.81
C PRO A 214 7.27 6.91 11.96
N GLY A 215 6.35 7.21 11.04
CA GLY A 215 5.01 6.59 11.03
C GLY A 215 5.04 5.08 10.83
N PHE A 216 6.06 4.54 10.14
CA PHE A 216 6.24 3.10 10.02
C PHE A 216 6.70 2.49 11.34
N ALA A 217 7.64 3.14 12.03
CA ALA A 217 8.07 2.69 13.34
C ALA A 217 6.92 2.67 14.34
N GLU A 218 6.06 3.69 14.34
CA GLU A 218 4.89 3.78 15.20
C GLU A 218 3.92 2.63 14.93
N ASP A 219 3.44 2.50 13.69
CA ASP A 219 2.49 1.44 13.31
C ASP A 219 3.07 0.04 13.59
N LEU A 220 4.37 -0.15 13.35
CA LEU A 220 5.07 -1.41 13.63
C LEU A 220 5.16 -1.72 15.12
N LEU A 221 5.42 -0.72 15.96
CA LEU A 221 5.50 -0.92 17.41
C LEU A 221 4.13 -1.26 17.99
N ASP A 222 3.06 -0.65 17.48
CA ASP A 222 1.70 -0.99 17.87
C ASP A 222 1.35 -2.44 17.53
N GLU A 223 1.66 -2.87 16.30
CA GLU A 223 1.49 -4.27 15.87
C GLU A 223 2.34 -5.25 16.67
N LEU A 224 3.60 -4.90 16.95
CA LEU A 224 4.47 -5.72 17.79
C LEU A 224 3.91 -5.84 19.20
N ASN A 225 3.42 -4.75 19.79
CA ASN A 225 2.82 -4.78 21.12
C ASN A 225 1.56 -5.66 21.15
N GLU A 226 0.72 -5.59 20.12
CA GLU A 226 -0.46 -6.45 19.98
C GLU A 226 -0.06 -7.93 19.93
N VAL A 227 0.95 -8.29 19.14
CA VAL A 227 1.44 -9.67 19.05
C VAL A 227 2.14 -10.13 20.33
N LEU A 228 2.96 -9.27 20.95
CA LEU A 228 3.69 -9.60 22.18
C LEU A 228 2.75 -9.77 23.39
N SER A 229 1.62 -9.07 23.40
CA SER A 229 0.59 -9.20 24.44
C SER A 229 -0.15 -10.53 24.36
N ASN A 230 -0.15 -11.17 23.19
CA ASN A 230 -0.82 -12.44 22.91
C ASN A 230 0.18 -13.61 22.82
N LEU A 231 1.36 -13.49 23.43
CA LEU A 231 2.35 -14.57 23.43
C LEU A 231 1.87 -15.76 24.25
N GLU A 232 1.96 -16.93 23.64
CA GLU A 232 1.71 -18.20 24.30
C GLU A 232 3.04 -18.84 24.69
N GLY A 233 3.09 -19.40 25.90
CA GLY A 233 4.21 -20.23 26.34
C GLY A 233 3.90 -21.69 26.06
N ASP A 234 4.81 -22.39 25.38
CA ASP A 234 4.74 -23.84 25.20
C ASP A 234 5.35 -24.59 26.41
N GLU A 235 5.03 -25.87 26.55
CA GLU A 235 5.55 -26.81 27.56
C GLU A 235 7.10 -26.81 27.61
N TYR A 236 7.74 -26.50 26.49
CA TYR A 236 9.20 -26.43 26.34
C TYR A 236 9.81 -25.05 26.57
N ARG A 237 9.06 -24.09 27.13
CA ARG A 237 9.47 -22.68 27.37
C ARG A 237 9.84 -21.90 26.09
N HIS A 238 9.33 -22.33 24.95
CA HIS A 238 9.37 -21.52 23.75
C HIS A 238 8.24 -20.49 23.80
N SER A 239 8.53 -19.25 23.41
CA SER A 239 7.49 -18.25 23.16
C SER A 239 6.98 -18.45 21.75
N ILE A 240 5.68 -18.71 21.62
CA ILE A 240 4.99 -18.84 20.35
C ILE A 240 4.19 -17.56 20.10
N PHE A 241 4.24 -17.05 18.88
CA PHE A 241 3.40 -15.94 18.45
C PHE A 241 2.58 -16.32 17.23
N THR A 242 1.39 -15.74 17.11
CA THR A 242 0.55 -15.85 15.91
C THR A 242 0.92 -14.71 14.96
N GLU A 243 1.30 -15.04 13.73
CA GLU A 243 1.69 -14.06 12.72
C GLU A 243 0.44 -13.34 12.17
N PRO A 244 0.41 -11.99 12.20
CA PRO A 244 -0.81 -11.22 11.92
C PRO A 244 -1.44 -11.43 10.53
N ILE A 245 -0.65 -11.71 9.51
CA ILE A 245 -1.11 -11.82 8.12
C ILE A 245 -1.69 -13.21 7.85
N SER A 246 -0.90 -14.25 8.09
CA SER A 246 -1.29 -15.63 7.77
C SER A 246 -2.06 -16.34 8.90
N GLY A 247 -2.04 -15.80 10.12
CA GLY A 247 -2.59 -16.47 11.31
C GLY A 247 -1.81 -17.72 11.72
N GLN A 248 -0.65 -17.96 11.12
CA GLN A 248 0.19 -19.11 11.45
C GLN A 248 0.99 -18.85 12.73
N GLN A 249 1.21 -19.90 13.51
CA GLN A 249 2.01 -19.81 14.74
C GLN A 249 3.49 -20.04 14.45
N PHE A 250 4.36 -19.26 15.09
CA PHE A 250 5.81 -19.34 14.96
C PHE A 250 6.49 -19.29 16.31
N VAL A 251 7.60 -20.01 16.42
CA VAL A 251 8.47 -19.98 17.59
C VAL A 251 9.42 -18.80 17.49
N ILE A 252 9.50 -18.00 18.55
CA ILE A 252 10.54 -16.99 18.71
C ILE A 252 11.84 -17.71 19.08
N CYS A 253 12.71 -17.90 18.09
CA CYS A 253 14.05 -18.42 18.35
C CYS A 253 14.84 -17.36 19.12
N LYS A 254 15.27 -17.68 20.35
CA LYS A 254 16.31 -16.90 21.01
C LYS A 254 17.53 -16.91 20.10
N GLY A 255 17.93 -15.74 19.60
CA GLY A 255 19.21 -15.62 18.93
C GLY A 255 20.29 -16.01 19.93
N ASP A 256 21.08 -17.04 19.60
CA ASP A 256 22.31 -17.32 20.35
C ASP A 256 23.12 -16.01 20.40
N ALA A 257 23.25 -15.48 21.62
CA ALA A 257 23.87 -14.21 21.95
C ALA A 257 25.40 -14.35 21.97
#